data_AF-X1N947-F1
#
_entry.id   AF-X1N947-F1
#
_cell.length_a   1.000
_cell.length_b   1.000
_cell.length_c   1.000
_cell.angle_alpha   90.00
_cell.angle_beta   90.00
_cell.angle_gamma   90.00
#
_symmetry.space_group_name_H-M   'P 1'
#
loop_
_entity.id
_entity.type
_entity.pdbx_description
1 polymer ?
#
loop_
_entity_poly.entity_id
_entity_poly.type
_entity_poly.pdbx_seq_one_letter_code
_entity_poly.pdbx_strand_id
1 'polypeptide(L)'
;MSFWIIFNVPSQSFVYADKEGNIGYYLSGKIPIRAEKAALFPYPAWKEEGKWKGFLKEEEKPNLYNPEEEFIVTANNKIIPDDFPHYMSFDW
;
A
#
# COMPACT_ATOMS: atom_id res chain seq x y z
N MET A 1 -2.40 -10.27 17.71
CA MET A 1 -3.43 -9.21 17.67
C MET A 1 -3.06 -8.30 16.51
N SER A 2 -3.75 -8.41 15.38
CA SER A 2 -3.37 -7.72 14.16
C SER A 2 -3.70 -6.23 14.29
N PHE A 3 -2.68 -5.39 14.46
CA PHE A 3 -2.79 -3.96 14.73
C PHE A 3 -3.43 -3.16 13.56
N TRP A 4 -3.68 -3.81 12.42
CA TRP A 4 -3.79 -3.15 11.11
C TRP A 4 -5.20 -3.15 10.46
N ILE A 5 -6.22 -3.70 11.13
CA ILE A 5 -7.45 -4.17 10.45
C ILE A 5 -8.58 -3.12 10.25
N ILE A 6 -8.48 -1.86 10.69
CA ILE A 6 -9.69 -1.01 10.87
C ILE A 6 -9.73 0.29 10.07
N PHE A 7 -9.15 0.34 8.86
CA PHE A 7 -9.21 1.56 8.05
C PHE A 7 -9.76 1.31 6.65
N ASN A 8 -11.09 1.42 6.53
CA ASN A 8 -11.77 1.53 5.23
C ASN A 8 -11.76 3.00 4.77
N VAL A 9 -10.55 3.50 4.54
CA VAL A 9 -10.23 4.89 4.20
C VAL A 9 -9.39 4.92 2.92
N PRO A 10 -9.29 6.06 2.22
CA PRO A 10 -8.32 6.23 1.15
C PRO A 10 -6.91 5.89 1.63
N SER A 11 -6.10 5.28 0.77
CA SER A 11 -4.76 4.85 1.15
C SER A 11 -3.90 6.03 1.61
N GLN A 12 -3.21 5.87 2.74
CA GLN A 12 -2.26 6.83 3.27
C GLN A 12 -0.98 6.13 3.73
N SER A 13 0.12 6.89 3.74
CA SER A 13 1.32 6.56 4.48
C SER A 13 1.07 6.77 5.97
N PHE A 14 0.70 5.72 6.71
CA PHE A 14 0.43 5.81 8.14
C PHE A 14 1.73 5.56 8.92
N VAL A 15 2.21 6.58 9.63
CA VAL A 15 3.38 6.47 10.51
C VAL A 15 2.91 6.40 11.95
N TYR A 16 3.51 5.49 12.72
CA TYR A 16 3.18 5.19 14.10
C TYR A 16 4.39 5.41 15.01
N ALA A 17 4.12 5.87 16.23
CA ALA A 17 5.08 5.88 17.33
C ALA A 17 4.34 5.69 18.66
N ASP A 18 4.98 5.09 19.66
CA ASP A 18 4.43 4.94 21.01
C ASP A 18 5.41 5.32 22.13
N LYS A 19 4.91 5.25 23.37
CA LYS A 19 5.68 5.55 24.60
C LYS A 19 6.71 4.48 24.98
N GLU A 20 6.65 3.30 24.37
CA GLU A 20 7.58 2.19 24.59
C GLU A 20 8.78 2.29 23.63
N GLY A 21 8.76 3.27 22.73
CA GLY A 21 9.82 3.53 21.77
C GLY A 21 9.64 2.79 20.45
N ASN A 22 8.48 2.17 20.21
CA ASN A 22 8.21 1.52 18.93
C ASN A 22 7.87 2.56 17.87
N ILE A 23 8.34 2.31 16.64
CA ILE A 23 7.95 3.07 15.45
C ILE A 23 7.48 2.12 14.36
N GLY A 24 6.56 2.59 13.51
CA GLY A 24 6.05 1.79 12.41
C GLY A 24 5.60 2.59 11.22
N TYR A 25 5.53 1.92 10.08
CA TYR A 25 4.92 2.39 8.86
C TYR A 25 3.91 1.36 8.39
N TYR A 26 2.79 1.84 7.86
CA TYR A 26 1.81 0.96 7.24
C TYR A 26 1.05 1.67 6.11
N LEU A 27 0.95 0.99 4.98
CA LEU A 27 0.06 1.41 3.90
C LEU A 27 -1.39 1.09 4.27
N SER A 28 -2.14 2.13 4.63
CA SER A 28 -3.55 2.00 4.97
C SER A 28 -4.45 1.86 3.73
N GLY A 29 -5.72 1.51 3.96
CA GLY A 29 -6.72 1.38 2.90
C GLY A 29 -6.68 0.05 2.16
N LYS A 30 -7.61 -0.09 1.20
CA LYS A 30 -7.73 -1.26 0.33
C LYS A 30 -7.04 -1.01 -1.01
N ILE A 31 -6.01 -1.79 -1.30
CA ILE A 31 -5.24 -1.66 -2.53
C ILE A 31 -5.74 -2.67 -3.56
N PRO A 32 -6.35 -2.24 -4.68
CA PRO A 32 -6.92 -3.16 -5.65
C PRO A 32 -5.84 -3.85 -6.48
N ILE A 33 -6.00 -5.16 -6.70
CA ILE A 33 -5.16 -5.91 -7.63
C ILE A 33 -5.73 -5.71 -9.04
N ARG A 34 -5.05 -4.91 -9.86
CA ARG A 34 -5.48 -4.54 -11.21
C ARG A 34 -4.29 -4.40 -12.16
N ALA A 35 -4.54 -4.49 -13.46
CA ALA A 35 -3.50 -4.28 -14.46
C ALA A 35 -3.13 -2.79 -14.58
N GLU A 36 -1.85 -2.48 -14.74
CA GLU A 36 -1.33 -1.13 -14.94
C GLU A 36 -2.04 -0.37 -16.08
N LYS A 37 -2.25 -1.04 -17.22
CA LYS A 37 -2.95 -0.46 -18.38
C LYS A 37 -4.39 0.00 -18.11
N ALA A 38 -5.01 -0.52 -17.05
CA ALA A 38 -6.36 -0.15 -16.63
C ALA A 38 -6.34 0.84 -15.45
N ALA A 39 -5.17 1.38 -15.10
CA ALA A 39 -4.99 2.07 -13.84
C ALA A 39 -5.11 3.59 -13.89
N LEU A 40 -4.70 4.19 -15.00
CA LEU A 40 -4.46 5.64 -15.12
C LEU A 40 -5.64 6.41 -15.74
N PHE A 41 -6.33 5.80 -16.71
CA PHE A 41 -7.43 6.40 -17.44
C PHE A 41 -8.67 5.50 -17.41
N PRO A 42 -9.87 6.03 -17.75
CA PRO A 42 -11.03 5.20 -17.95
C PRO A 42 -10.72 4.02 -18.89
N TYR A 43 -11.07 2.82 -18.44
CA TYR A 43 -10.81 1.59 -19.19
C TYR A 43 -12.15 0.95 -19.61
N PRO A 44 -12.25 0.36 -20.81
CA PRO A 44 -13.49 -0.28 -21.26
C PRO A 44 -13.96 -1.38 -20.29
N ALA A 45 -15.15 -1.22 -19.74
CA ALA A 45 -15.67 -2.12 -18.70
C ALA A 45 -15.91 -3.56 -19.16
N TRP A 46 -16.10 -3.78 -20.48
CA TRP A 46 -16.32 -5.10 -21.07
C TRP A 46 -15.03 -5.91 -21.30
N LYS A 47 -13.85 -5.32 -21.04
CA LYS A 47 -12.56 -5.99 -21.19
C LYS A 47 -12.14 -6.64 -19.88
N GLU A 48 -11.99 -7.96 -19.88
CA GLU A 48 -11.59 -8.75 -18.69
C GLU A 48 -10.27 -8.26 -18.08
N GLU A 49 -9.35 -7.75 -18.90
CA GLU A 49 -8.05 -7.29 -18.44
C GLU A 49 -8.10 -6.03 -17.56
N GLY A 50 -9.24 -5.31 -17.57
CA GLY A 50 -9.47 -4.15 -16.72
C GLY A 50 -10.13 -4.48 -15.37
N LYS A 51 -10.60 -5.72 -15.19
CA LYS A 51 -11.29 -6.10 -13.95
C LYS A 51 -10.31 -6.22 -12.80
N TRP A 52 -10.75 -5.78 -11.62
CA TRP A 52 -10.01 -5.95 -10.38
C TRP A 52 -10.11 -7.41 -9.93
N LYS A 53 -8.99 -7.96 -9.45
CA LYS A 53 -8.85 -9.33 -8.98
C LYS A 53 -8.84 -9.38 -7.44
N GLY A 54 -9.74 -8.62 -6.82
CA GLY A 54 -9.77 -8.39 -5.38
C GLY A 54 -8.80 -7.30 -4.93
N PHE A 55 -8.33 -7.43 -3.69
CA PHE A 55 -7.45 -6.48 -3.02
C PHE A 55 -6.23 -7.22 -2.47
N LEU A 56 -5.12 -6.51 -2.27
CA LEU A 56 -3.97 -7.06 -1.55
C LEU A 56 -4.41 -7.56 -0.18
N LYS A 57 -3.84 -8.70 0.25
CA LYS A 57 -3.99 -9.14 1.63
C LYS A 57 -3.23 -8.19 2.56
N GLU A 58 -3.64 -8.16 3.82
CA GLU A 58 -3.03 -7.27 4.81
C GLU A 58 -1.53 -7.54 4.99
N GLU A 59 -1.13 -8.80 4.90
CA GLU A 59 0.26 -9.26 5.05
C GLU A 59 1.13 -8.94 3.81
N GLU A 60 0.51 -8.66 2.66
CA GLU A 60 1.20 -8.31 1.41
C GLU A 60 1.44 -6.80 1.30
N LYS A 61 0.81 -5.99 2.16
CA LYS A 61 0.96 -4.53 2.09
C LYS A 61 2.31 -4.08 2.65
N PRO A 62 2.93 -3.07 2.03
CA PRO A 62 4.12 -2.44 2.56
C PRO A 62 3.92 -1.99 4.01
N ASN A 63 4.78 -2.48 4.90
CA ASN A 63 4.77 -2.16 6.30
C ASN A 63 6.19 -2.26 6.87
N LEU A 64 6.44 -1.51 7.95
CA LEU A 64 7.67 -1.56 8.73
C LEU A 64 7.29 -1.52 10.21
N TYR A 65 8.07 -2.20 11.03
CA TYR A 65 7.97 -2.13 12.48
C TYR A 65 9.36 -2.25 13.08
N ASN A 66 9.79 -1.23 13.84
CA ASN A 66 11.13 -1.12 14.42
C ASN A 66 12.26 -1.50 13.43
N PRO A 67 12.40 -0.78 12.30
CA PRO A 67 13.45 -1.06 11.31
C PRO A 67 14.84 -0.81 11.91
N GLU A 68 15.87 -1.49 11.38
CA GLU A 68 17.26 -1.37 11.83
C GLU A 68 17.83 0.06 11.66
N GLU A 69 17.27 0.84 10.73
CA GLU A 69 17.64 2.23 10.48
C GLU A 69 17.21 3.18 11.61
N GLU A 70 16.35 2.74 12.54
CA GLU A 70 15.85 3.51 13.69
C GLU A 70 15.06 4.78 13.35
N PHE A 71 14.76 5.03 12.08
CA PHE A 71 13.89 6.12 11.63
C PHE A 71 13.01 5.69 10.45
N ILE A 72 11.89 6.39 10.28
CA ILE A 72 10.96 6.21 9.16
C ILE A 72 10.67 7.59 8.58
N VAL A 73 10.82 7.74 7.26
CA VAL A 73 10.47 8.95 6.52
C VAL A 73 9.54 8.58 5.38
N THR A 74 8.47 9.35 5.22
CA THR A 74 7.57 9.27 4.06
C THR A 74 7.31 10.67 3.55
N ALA A 75 7.51 10.91 2.27
CA ALA A 75 7.23 12.19 1.63
C ALA A 75 6.66 11.97 0.23
N ASN A 76 5.58 11.19 0.14
CA ASN A 76 4.93 10.78 -1.11
C ASN A 76 5.80 9.95 -2.08
N ASN A 77 7.07 9.72 -1.76
CA ASN A 77 8.00 8.87 -2.50
C ASN A 77 7.48 7.44 -2.70
N LYS A 78 8.02 6.77 -3.71
CA LYS A 78 7.80 5.33 -3.95
C LYS A 78 8.09 4.52 -2.68
N ILE A 79 7.15 3.65 -2.31
CA ILE A 79 7.17 2.84 -1.07
C ILE A 79 7.44 1.35 -1.29
N ILE A 80 7.67 0.93 -2.54
CA ILE A 80 7.88 -0.46 -2.93
C ILE A 80 9.16 -0.59 -3.79
N PRO A 81 9.83 -1.75 -3.76
CA PRO A 81 10.93 -2.02 -4.70
C PRO A 81 10.40 -2.14 -6.14
N ASP A 82 11.32 -2.12 -7.10
CA ASP A 82 10.98 -2.19 -8.54
C ASP A 82 10.37 -3.54 -8.95
N ASP A 83 10.66 -4.61 -8.21
CA ASP A 83 10.20 -5.98 -8.46
C ASP A 83 8.94 -6.37 -7.66
N PHE A 84 8.27 -5.40 -7.02
CA PHE A 84 7.04 -5.66 -6.29
C PHE A 84 5.96 -6.25 -7.23
N PRO A 85 5.29 -7.35 -6.86
CA PRO A 85 4.52 -8.17 -7.81
C PRO A 85 3.19 -7.55 -8.27
N HIS A 86 2.77 -6.44 -7.67
CA HIS A 86 1.51 -5.78 -7.97
C HIS A 86 1.73 -4.32 -8.36
N TYR A 87 0.99 -3.88 -9.38
CA TYR A 87 0.97 -2.46 -9.72
C TYR A 87 0.39 -1.63 -8.57
N MET A 88 1.10 -0.59 -8.14
CA MET A 88 0.70 0.30 -7.04
C MET A 88 0.28 1.68 -7.53
N SER A 89 1.21 2.44 -8.13
CA SER A 89 0.98 3.80 -8.63
C SER A 89 1.84 4.07 -9.87
N PHE A 90 1.46 5.09 -10.62
CA PHE A 90 2.17 5.61 -11.79
C PHE A 90 3.06 6.81 -11.43
N ASP A 91 2.62 7.62 -10.46
CA ASP A 91 3.30 8.84 -10.02
C ASP A 91 3.43 8.84 -8.48
N TRP A 92 4.46 9.50 -7.98
CA TRP A 92 4.85 9.54 -6.56
C TRP A 92 5.36 10.94 -6.18
#